data_AF-A0A961B230-F1
#
_entry.id   AF-A0A961B230-F1
#
_cell.length_a   1.000
_cell.length_b   1.000
_cell.length_c   1.000
_cell.angle_alpha   90.00
_cell.angle_beta   90.00
_cell.angle_gamma   90.00
#
_symmetry.space_group_name_H-M   'P 1'
#
loop_
_entity.id
_entity.type
_entity.pdbx_description
1 polymer ?
#
loop_
_entity_poly.entity_id
_entity_poly.type
_entity_poly.pdbx_seq_one_letter_code
_entity_poly.pdbx_strand_id
1 'polypeptide(L)'
;VPVGALVEDFSGIAAYMDLAELNALMREGPSISGAYLAVTADKAGGVFRELKRAPAVAGVSLQKVAIEAFLDTFAENLLQMRLFNVAFACVIAFGVVYNSARVSLSERGRELATLRVIGFTRAETSAILLGELGFLTLVAIPLGFAIGYGLCRFIALAMETEMYRIPFRLDDSTFAFAAVTVIVAAIVSGLIVRRGIDRLDLVAVLKSRE
;
A
#
# COMPACT_ATOMS: atom_id res chain seq x y z
N VAL A 1 32.50 31.22 10.56
CA VAL A 1 31.65 31.57 9.41
C VAL A 1 30.23 31.78 9.93
N PRO A 2 29.59 32.93 9.71
CA PRO A 2 28.20 33.15 10.11
C PRO A 2 27.22 32.37 9.22
N VAL A 3 26.08 31.95 9.79
CA VAL A 3 24.99 31.32 9.03
C VAL A 3 24.15 32.40 8.36
N GLY A 4 24.05 32.37 7.03
CA GLY A 4 23.30 33.37 6.25
C GLY A 4 21.82 33.03 6.04
N ALA A 5 21.47 31.75 5.93
CA ALA A 5 20.11 31.27 5.71
C ALA A 5 19.97 29.79 6.08
N LEU A 6 18.72 29.32 6.20
CA LEU A 6 18.36 27.91 6.36
C LEU A 6 17.62 27.43 5.10
N VAL A 7 17.91 26.21 4.66
CA VAL A 7 17.27 25.55 3.51
C VAL A 7 16.68 24.22 3.98
N GLU A 8 15.50 23.85 3.47
CA GLU A 8 14.94 22.53 3.70
C GLU A 8 15.69 21.49 2.87
N ASP A 9 16.47 20.66 3.55
CA ASP A 9 17.14 19.49 2.98
C ASP A 9 16.57 18.23 3.64
N PHE A 10 16.02 17.32 2.83
CA PHE A 10 15.42 16.08 3.30
C PHE A 10 16.46 15.04 3.77
N SER A 11 17.74 15.26 3.47
CA SER A 11 18.87 14.45 3.97
C SER A 11 19.49 15.00 5.26
N GLY A 12 19.26 16.27 5.58
CA GLY A 12 19.63 16.90 6.86
C GLY A 12 21.13 17.16 7.11
N ILE A 13 22.01 16.90 6.14
CA ILE A 13 23.48 16.91 6.35
C ILE A 13 24.19 17.95 5.47
N ALA A 14 23.52 18.57 4.49
CA ALA A 14 24.18 19.51 3.59
C ALA A 14 24.29 20.93 4.16
N ALA A 15 25.46 21.55 3.99
CA ALA A 15 25.69 22.98 4.15
C ALA A 15 26.21 23.56 2.82
N TYR A 16 25.79 24.77 2.49
CA TYR A 16 26.15 25.44 1.24
C TYR A 16 26.97 26.69 1.53
N MET A 17 28.02 26.90 0.74
CA MET A 17 28.95 28.04 0.82
C MET A 17 29.44 28.40 -0.58
N ASP A 18 29.88 29.63 -0.76
CA ASP A 18 30.61 30.02 -1.98
C ASP A 18 31.89 29.18 -2.13
N LEU A 19 32.16 28.70 -3.35
CA LEU A 19 33.26 27.79 -3.62
C LEU A 19 34.64 28.44 -3.37
N ALA A 20 34.80 29.72 -3.69
CA ALA A 20 36.08 30.40 -3.51
C ALA A 20 36.38 30.61 -2.02
N GLU A 21 35.36 30.99 -1.24
CA GLU A 21 35.47 31.11 0.22
C GLU A 21 35.74 29.75 0.88
N LEU A 22 35.07 28.69 0.43
CA LEU A 22 35.27 27.34 0.94
C LEU A 22 36.70 26.85 0.69
N ASN A 23 37.21 27.03 -0.53
CA ASN A 23 38.59 26.66 -0.89
C ASN A 23 39.61 27.43 -0.04
N ALA A 24 39.40 28.74 0.15
CA ALA A 24 40.25 29.56 1.02
C ALA A 24 40.22 29.09 2.48
N LEU A 25 39.05 28.71 3.00
CA LEU A 25 38.88 28.21 4.35
C LEU A 25 39.54 26.83 4.55
N MET A 26 39.44 25.95 3.55
CA MET A 26 40.06 24.62 3.54
C MET A 26 41.57 24.66 3.27
N ARG A 27 42.12 25.83 2.88
CA ARG A 27 43.51 26.01 2.43
C ARG A 27 43.84 25.16 1.21
N GLU A 28 42.86 24.96 0.34
CA GLU A 28 43.01 24.30 -0.95
C GLU A 28 43.14 25.34 -2.07
N GLY A 29 43.75 24.95 -3.18
CA GLY A 29 43.75 25.75 -4.41
C GLY A 29 42.36 25.81 -5.06
N PRO A 30 42.23 26.33 -6.30
CA PRO A 30 40.98 26.28 -7.05
C PRO A 30 40.66 24.83 -7.46
N SER A 31 40.14 24.06 -6.51
CA SER A 31 39.77 22.65 -6.63
C SER A 31 38.26 22.53 -6.79
N ILE A 32 37.82 21.57 -7.61
CA ILE A 32 36.40 21.25 -7.85
C ILE A 32 36.27 19.73 -7.83
N SER A 33 35.41 19.21 -6.95
CA SER A 33 35.10 17.79 -6.86
C SER A 33 34.05 17.33 -7.88
N GLY A 34 33.18 18.24 -8.32
CA GLY A 34 32.16 17.97 -9.33
C GLY A 34 31.40 19.22 -9.75
N ALA A 35 30.63 19.10 -10.84
CA ALA A 35 29.76 20.16 -11.34
C ALA A 35 28.40 19.57 -11.74
N TYR A 36 27.33 20.25 -11.35
CA TYR A 36 25.98 19.93 -11.82
C TYR A 36 25.69 20.73 -13.09
N LEU A 37 25.36 20.03 -14.19
CA LEU A 37 24.98 20.66 -15.46
C LEU A 37 23.50 20.41 -15.75
N ALA A 38 22.76 21.49 -15.98
CA ALA A 38 21.43 21.42 -16.58
C ALA A 38 21.57 21.28 -18.11
N VAL A 39 21.04 20.19 -18.67
CA VAL A 39 21.10 19.90 -20.10
C VAL A 39 19.68 19.61 -20.60
N THR A 40 19.35 20.10 -21.80
CA THR A 40 18.08 19.76 -22.44
C THR A 40 18.03 18.27 -22.79
N ALA A 41 16.85 17.65 -22.68
CA ALA A 41 16.68 16.20 -22.78
C ALA A 41 17.17 15.60 -24.10
N ASP A 42 17.04 16.36 -25.20
CA ASP A 42 17.50 16.01 -26.55
C ASP A 42 19.03 15.95 -26.67
N LYS A 43 19.77 16.73 -25.86
CA LYS A 43 21.24 16.83 -25.90
C LYS A 43 21.94 15.99 -24.84
N ALA A 44 21.20 15.50 -23.83
CA ALA A 44 21.77 14.78 -22.69
C ALA A 44 22.66 13.59 -23.10
N GLY A 45 22.24 12.79 -24.08
CA GLY A 45 23.02 11.65 -24.57
C GLY A 45 24.30 12.03 -25.32
N GLY A 46 24.26 13.15 -26.05
CA GLY A 46 25.43 13.70 -26.75
C GLY A 46 26.46 14.26 -25.78
N VAL A 47 26.02 15.12 -24.86
CA VAL A 47 26.85 15.72 -23.82
C VAL A 47 27.49 14.66 -22.93
N PHE A 48 26.72 13.62 -22.53
CA PHE A 48 27.27 12.50 -21.76
C PHE A 48 28.43 11.80 -22.48
N ARG A 49 28.29 11.56 -23.79
CA ARG A 49 29.31 10.87 -24.59
C ARG A 49 30.57 11.71 -24.77
N GLU A 50 30.41 13.02 -24.93
CA GLU A 50 31.51 13.96 -25.06
C GLU A 50 32.29 14.09 -23.75
N LEU A 51 31.58 14.34 -22.63
CA LEU A 51 32.20 14.46 -21.31
C LEU A 51 32.87 13.15 -20.86
N LYS A 52 32.30 11.98 -21.19
CA LYS A 52 32.92 10.68 -20.87
C LYS A 52 34.25 10.44 -21.60
N ARG A 53 34.48 11.13 -22.72
CA ARG A 53 35.74 11.05 -23.50
C ARG A 53 36.74 12.14 -23.12
N ALA A 54 36.34 13.12 -22.31
CA ALA A 54 37.21 14.21 -21.90
C ALA A 54 38.23 13.70 -20.86
N PRO A 55 39.54 13.82 -21.10
CA PRO A 55 40.57 13.27 -20.22
C PRO A 55 40.63 13.93 -18.84
N ALA A 56 40.06 15.13 -18.68
CA ALA A 56 39.97 15.84 -17.41
C ALA A 56 38.77 15.40 -16.53
N VAL A 57 37.87 14.55 -17.06
CA VAL A 57 36.64 14.16 -16.36
C VAL A 57 36.79 12.73 -15.84
N ALA A 58 36.89 12.58 -14.52
CA ALA A 58 37.04 11.27 -13.87
C ALA A 58 35.78 10.40 -13.98
N GLY A 59 34.59 11.01 -14.06
CA GLY A 59 33.33 10.31 -14.19
C GLY A 59 32.18 11.24 -14.57
N VAL A 60 31.18 10.69 -15.26
CA VAL A 60 29.94 11.39 -15.63
C VAL A 60 28.78 10.51 -15.23
N SER A 61 27.84 11.05 -14.46
CA SER A 61 26.58 10.38 -14.14
C SER A 61 25.42 11.18 -14.71
N LEU A 62 24.51 10.48 -15.39
CA LEU A 62 23.22 11.04 -15.78
C LEU A 62 22.28 10.83 -14.59
N GLN A 63 22.07 11.87 -13.79
CA GLN A 63 21.18 11.82 -12.63
C GLN A 63 19.80 11.27 -13.00
N LYS A 64 19.26 11.68 -14.16
CA LYS A 64 17.97 11.19 -14.68
C LYS A 64 17.94 9.68 -14.89
N VAL A 65 18.98 9.09 -15.50
CA VAL A 65 19.04 7.63 -15.75
C VAL A 65 19.19 6.86 -14.44
N ALA A 66 19.98 7.38 -13.49
CA ALA A 66 20.11 6.78 -12.17
C ALA A 66 18.78 6.82 -11.39
N ILE A 67 18.06 7.94 -11.46
CA ILE A 67 16.74 8.10 -10.84
C ILE A 67 15.72 7.18 -11.51
N GLU A 68 15.65 7.14 -12.85
CA GLU A 68 14.72 6.27 -13.58
C GLU A 68 14.97 4.78 -13.26
N ALA A 69 16.23 4.32 -13.32
CA ALA A 69 16.56 2.93 -12.98
C ALA A 69 16.26 2.59 -11.51
N PHE A 70 16.49 3.55 -10.60
CA PHE A 70 16.12 3.40 -9.19
C PHE A 70 14.61 3.30 -9.03
N LEU A 71 13.85 4.22 -9.64
CA LEU A 71 12.39 4.24 -9.56
C LEU A 71 11.77 2.98 -10.17
N ASP A 72 12.27 2.51 -11.31
CA ASP A 72 11.78 1.30 -11.97
C ASP A 72 12.01 0.05 -11.09
N THR A 73 13.24 -0.13 -10.60
CA THR A 73 13.59 -1.26 -9.73
C THR A 73 12.77 -1.22 -8.43
N PHE A 74 12.63 -0.03 -7.84
CA PHE A 74 11.87 0.16 -6.60
C PHE A 74 10.38 -0.08 -6.83
N ALA A 75 9.82 0.41 -7.93
CA ALA A 75 8.43 0.21 -8.31
C ALA A 75 8.12 -1.28 -8.54
N GLU A 76 9.00 -2.02 -9.22
CA GLU A 76 8.81 -3.45 -9.47
C GLU A 76 8.82 -4.26 -8.17
N ASN A 77 9.78 -4.01 -7.28
CA ASN A 77 9.83 -4.65 -5.96
C ASN A 77 8.58 -4.32 -5.11
N LEU A 78 8.15 -3.05 -5.11
CA LEU A 78 6.95 -2.63 -4.41
C LEU A 78 5.67 -3.26 -4.99
N LEU A 79 5.57 -3.37 -6.32
CA LEU A 79 4.45 -4.03 -6.98
C LEU A 79 4.37 -5.50 -6.58
N GLN A 80 5.51 -6.19 -6.56
CA GLN A 80 5.58 -7.59 -6.16
C GLN A 80 5.16 -7.77 -4.69
N MET A 81 5.69 -6.96 -3.76
CA MET A 81 5.28 -6.98 -2.36
C MET A 81 3.79 -6.67 -2.18
N ARG A 82 3.26 -5.66 -2.89
CA ARG A 82 1.84 -5.31 -2.85
C ARG A 82 0.97 -6.47 -3.30
N LEU A 83 1.34 -7.15 -4.38
CA LEU A 83 0.60 -8.30 -4.90
C LEU A 83 0.47 -9.41 -3.84
N PHE A 84 1.58 -9.79 -3.20
CA PHE A 84 1.57 -10.79 -2.14
C PHE A 84 0.70 -10.36 -0.96
N ASN A 85 0.85 -9.12 -0.49
CA ASN A 85 0.05 -8.61 0.64
C ASN A 85 -1.45 -8.59 0.34
N VAL A 86 -1.85 -8.14 -0.86
CA VAL A 86 -3.25 -8.15 -1.28
C VAL A 86 -3.78 -9.57 -1.39
N ALA A 87 -2.99 -10.52 -1.90
CA ALA A 87 -3.37 -11.92 -1.96
C ALA A 87 -3.63 -12.51 -0.56
N PHE A 88 -2.71 -12.30 0.39
CA PHE A 88 -2.90 -12.71 1.78
C PHE A 88 -4.12 -12.06 2.44
N ALA A 89 -4.30 -10.74 2.23
CA ALA A 89 -5.47 -10.02 2.72
C ALA A 89 -6.78 -10.62 2.19
N CYS A 90 -6.84 -10.98 0.90
CA CYS A 90 -8.00 -11.63 0.30
C CYS A 90 -8.27 -13.00 0.93
N VAL A 91 -7.25 -13.83 1.14
CA VAL A 91 -7.39 -15.15 1.77
C VAL A 91 -7.90 -15.03 3.20
N ILE A 92 -7.35 -14.10 3.98
CA ILE A 92 -7.77 -13.85 5.36
C ILE A 92 -9.21 -13.33 5.39
N ALA A 93 -9.54 -12.33 4.57
CA ALA A 93 -10.90 -11.79 4.47
C ALA A 93 -11.91 -12.88 4.11
N PHE A 94 -11.57 -13.72 3.13
CA PHE A 94 -12.39 -14.86 2.74
C PHE A 94 -12.59 -15.84 3.90
N GLY A 95 -11.50 -16.24 4.57
CA GLY A 95 -11.55 -17.18 5.69
C GLY A 95 -12.41 -16.67 6.85
N VAL A 96 -12.28 -15.39 7.19
CA VAL A 96 -13.08 -14.74 8.25
C VAL A 96 -14.55 -14.70 7.86
N VAL A 97 -14.90 -14.17 6.67
CA VAL A 97 -16.31 -14.05 6.24
C VAL A 97 -16.96 -15.43 6.12
N TYR A 98 -16.26 -16.41 5.55
CA TYR A 98 -16.77 -17.79 5.47
C TYR A 98 -17.04 -18.38 6.85
N ASN A 99 -16.09 -18.23 7.78
CA ASN A 99 -16.24 -18.76 9.14
C ASN A 99 -17.38 -18.05 9.89
N SER A 100 -17.43 -16.73 9.86
CA SER A 100 -18.51 -15.95 10.48
C SER A 100 -19.89 -16.33 9.94
N ALA A 101 -20.00 -16.54 8.62
CA ALA A 101 -21.25 -16.98 8.02
C ALA A 101 -21.64 -18.41 8.43
N ARG A 102 -20.66 -19.33 8.52
CA ARG A 102 -20.85 -20.70 9.01
C ARG A 102 -21.31 -20.74 10.47
N VAL A 103 -20.68 -19.93 11.33
CA VAL A 103 -21.05 -19.81 12.76
C VAL A 103 -22.48 -19.28 12.88
N SER A 104 -22.80 -18.17 12.23
CA SER A 104 -24.14 -17.58 12.29
C SER A 104 -25.22 -18.53 11.74
N LEU A 105 -24.91 -19.30 10.69
CA LEU A 105 -25.80 -20.37 10.19
C LEU A 105 -25.99 -21.50 11.20
N SER A 106 -24.94 -21.90 11.92
CA SER A 106 -25.01 -22.95 12.95
C SER A 106 -25.80 -22.51 14.18
N GLU A 107 -25.65 -21.25 14.60
CA GLU A 107 -26.35 -20.69 15.77
C GLU A 107 -27.82 -20.41 15.47
N ARG A 108 -28.12 -19.82 14.30
CA ARG A 108 -29.46 -19.39 13.93
C ARG A 108 -30.18 -20.33 12.97
N GLY A 109 -29.63 -21.53 12.74
CA GLY A 109 -30.19 -22.51 11.80
C GLY A 109 -31.64 -22.90 12.09
N ARG A 110 -32.03 -22.98 13.37
CA ARG A 110 -33.43 -23.22 13.79
C ARG A 110 -34.34 -22.04 13.46
N GLU A 111 -33.89 -20.81 13.68
CA GLU A 111 -34.67 -19.61 13.36
C GLU A 111 -34.89 -19.48 11.85
N LEU A 112 -33.84 -19.72 11.07
CA LEU A 112 -33.89 -19.73 9.61
C LEU A 112 -34.78 -20.86 9.07
N ALA A 113 -34.78 -22.04 9.72
CA ALA A 113 -35.68 -23.13 9.38
C ALA A 113 -37.15 -22.77 9.65
N THR A 114 -37.46 -22.13 10.78
CA THR A 114 -38.81 -21.67 11.11
C THR A 114 -39.31 -20.62 10.11
N LEU A 115 -38.47 -19.65 9.74
CA LEU A 115 -38.81 -18.67 8.70
C LEU A 115 -39.19 -19.34 7.37
N ARG A 116 -38.48 -20.41 6.99
CA ARG A 116 -38.80 -21.19 5.79
C ARG A 116 -40.12 -21.94 5.89
N VAL A 117 -40.51 -22.42 7.08
CA VAL A 117 -41.83 -23.05 7.30
C VAL A 117 -42.96 -22.03 7.18
N ILE A 118 -42.71 -20.77 7.56
CA ILE A 118 -43.66 -19.66 7.44
C ILE A 118 -43.79 -19.16 5.98
N GLY A 119 -42.97 -19.67 5.06
CA GLY A 119 -43.09 -19.42 3.62
C GLY A 119 -41.96 -18.58 3.01
N PHE A 120 -40.92 -18.22 3.78
CA PHE A 120 -39.76 -17.49 3.23
C PHE A 120 -38.97 -18.36 2.25
N THR A 121 -38.54 -17.74 1.15
CA THR A 121 -37.69 -18.36 0.14
C THR A 121 -36.23 -18.47 0.61
N ARG A 122 -35.45 -19.38 0.01
CA ARG A 122 -34.01 -19.54 0.31
C ARG A 122 -33.24 -18.24 0.10
N ALA A 123 -33.62 -17.48 -0.94
CA ALA A 123 -33.01 -16.20 -1.27
C ALA A 123 -33.23 -15.17 -0.15
N GLU A 124 -34.46 -15.04 0.36
CA GLU A 124 -34.79 -14.11 1.44
C GLU A 124 -34.08 -14.48 2.74
N THR A 125 -34.07 -15.77 3.11
CA THR A 125 -33.34 -16.26 4.28
C THR A 125 -31.83 -15.98 4.17
N SER A 126 -31.23 -16.20 3.00
CA SER A 126 -29.80 -15.90 2.77
C SER A 126 -29.50 -14.40 2.77
N ALA A 127 -30.43 -13.56 2.32
CA ALA A 127 -30.26 -12.11 2.27
C ALA A 127 -30.19 -11.50 3.67
N ILE A 128 -30.94 -12.04 4.64
CA ILE A 128 -30.89 -11.60 6.04
C ILE A 128 -29.48 -11.84 6.62
N LEU A 129 -28.96 -13.06 6.46
CA LEU A 129 -27.63 -13.45 6.95
C LEU A 129 -26.51 -12.63 6.29
N LEU A 130 -26.55 -12.51 4.96
CA LEU A 130 -25.56 -11.74 4.20
C LEU A 130 -25.66 -10.24 4.46
N GLY A 131 -26.86 -9.74 4.77
CA GLY A 131 -27.09 -8.36 5.16
C GLY A 131 -26.41 -8.01 6.48
N GLU A 132 -26.48 -8.89 7.48
CA GLU A 132 -25.77 -8.72 8.75
C GLU A 132 -24.25 -8.71 8.56
N LEU A 133 -23.72 -9.68 7.80
CA LEU A 133 -22.29 -9.72 7.47
C LEU A 133 -21.85 -8.51 6.64
N GLY A 134 -22.69 -8.06 5.71
CA GLY A 134 -22.45 -6.86 4.91
C GLY A 134 -22.41 -5.61 5.78
N PHE A 135 -23.34 -5.49 6.74
CA PHE A 135 -23.35 -4.38 7.70
C PHE A 135 -22.10 -4.40 8.59
N LEU A 136 -21.73 -5.56 9.14
CA LEU A 136 -20.49 -5.72 9.91
C LEU A 136 -19.26 -5.34 9.08
N THR A 137 -19.20 -5.76 7.81
CA THR A 137 -18.11 -5.40 6.90
C THR A 137 -18.06 -3.90 6.65
N LEU A 138 -19.22 -3.26 6.45
CA LEU A 138 -19.32 -1.82 6.21
C LEU A 138 -18.84 -1.00 7.41
N VAL A 139 -19.11 -1.45 8.63
CA VAL A 139 -18.60 -0.84 9.87
C VAL A 139 -17.11 -1.14 10.07
N ALA A 140 -16.65 -2.32 9.68
CA ALA A 140 -15.25 -2.72 9.81
C ALA A 140 -14.31 -1.92 8.89
N ILE A 141 -14.76 -1.50 7.71
CA ILE A 141 -13.93 -0.71 6.75
C ILE A 141 -13.41 0.60 7.35
N PRO A 142 -14.23 1.54 7.85
CA PRO A 142 -13.74 2.80 8.41
C PRO A 142 -12.90 2.57 9.67
N LEU A 143 -13.23 1.57 10.49
CA LEU A 143 -12.42 1.21 11.65
C LEU A 143 -11.04 0.69 11.22
N GLY A 144 -11.01 -0.17 10.20
CA GLY A 144 -9.78 -0.68 9.60
C GLY A 144 -8.93 0.44 8.99
N PHE A 145 -9.55 1.44 8.36
CA PHE A 145 -8.84 2.63 7.87
C PHE A 145 -8.23 3.47 8.99
N ALA A 146 -8.95 3.68 10.09
CA ALA A 146 -8.43 4.42 11.23
C ALA A 146 -7.22 3.70 11.86
N ILE A 147 -7.34 2.39 12.08
CA ILE A 147 -6.24 1.56 12.62
C ILE A 147 -5.06 1.52 11.65
N GLY A 148 -5.33 1.28 10.36
CA GLY A 148 -4.30 1.21 9.31
C GLY A 148 -3.56 2.52 9.16
N TYR A 149 -4.26 3.66 9.14
CA TYR A 149 -3.66 4.98 9.10
C TYR A 149 -2.75 5.23 10.31
N GLY A 150 -3.22 4.88 11.51
CA GLY A 150 -2.43 4.96 12.74
C GLY A 150 -1.16 4.10 12.69
N LEU A 151 -1.29 2.86 12.20
CA LEU A 151 -0.15 1.95 12.06
C LEU A 151 0.86 2.46 11.03
N CYS A 152 0.41 2.94 9.86
CA CYS A 152 1.30 3.49 8.85
C CYS A 152 2.02 4.75 9.37
N ARG A 153 1.32 5.62 10.12
CA ARG A 153 1.94 6.79 10.76
C ARG A 153 2.96 6.37 11.81
N PHE A 154 2.65 5.37 12.63
CA PHE A 154 3.57 4.84 13.64
C PHE A 154 4.83 4.27 12.99
N ILE A 155 4.69 3.48 11.93
CA ILE A 155 5.83 2.93 11.18
C ILE A 155 6.65 4.07 10.57
N ALA A 156 6.02 5.08 9.97
CA ALA A 156 6.72 6.23 9.40
C ALA A 156 7.57 6.96 10.46
N LEU A 157 7.00 7.21 11.65
CA LEU A 157 7.72 7.81 12.77
C LEU A 157 8.85 6.91 13.30
N ALA A 158 8.63 5.60 13.35
CA ALA A 158 9.65 4.65 13.81
C ALA A 158 10.81 4.50 12.82
N MET A 159 10.60 4.84 11.54
CA MET A 159 11.63 4.81 10.51
C MET A 159 12.33 6.15 10.29
N GLU A 160 11.86 7.24 10.91
CA GLU A 160 12.59 8.52 10.90
C GLU A 160 13.95 8.32 11.57
N THR A 161 15.00 8.35 10.76
CA THR A 161 16.39 8.28 11.20
C THR A 161 17.05 9.63 10.94
N GLU A 162 18.14 9.97 11.66
CA GLU A 162 18.90 11.21 11.46
C GLU A 162 19.30 11.47 10.00
N MET A 163 19.43 10.42 9.17
CA MET A 163 19.76 10.52 7.73
C MET A 163 18.57 10.51 6.77
N TYR A 164 17.37 10.08 7.19
CA TYR A 164 16.24 9.84 6.28
C TYR A 164 14.92 10.27 6.90
N ARG A 165 14.29 11.28 6.29
CA ARG A 165 12.88 11.65 6.55
C ARG A 165 12.02 11.21 5.37
N ILE A 166 11.21 10.16 5.57
CA ILE A 166 10.22 9.74 4.58
C ILE A 166 8.92 10.51 4.86
N PRO A 167 8.50 11.45 3.99
CA PRO A 167 7.27 12.19 4.21
C PRO A 167 6.08 11.23 4.17
N PHE A 168 5.36 11.15 5.29
CA PHE A 168 4.15 10.35 5.38
C PHE A 168 3.02 11.00 4.56
N ARG A 169 2.74 10.42 3.38
CA ARG A 169 1.57 10.77 2.56
C ARG A 169 0.85 9.49 2.13
N LEU A 170 -0.40 9.37 2.55
CA LEU A 170 -1.34 8.40 1.99
C LEU A 170 -2.23 9.13 0.99
N ASP A 171 -2.35 8.55 -0.19
CA ASP A 171 -3.23 9.03 -1.25
C ASP A 171 -4.63 8.41 -1.08
N ASP A 172 -5.69 9.18 -1.35
CA ASP A 172 -7.09 8.74 -1.27
C ASP A 172 -7.34 7.49 -2.14
N SER A 173 -6.62 7.36 -3.25
CA SER A 173 -6.65 6.17 -4.11
C SER A 173 -6.27 4.88 -3.39
N THR A 174 -5.39 4.95 -2.37
CA THR A 174 -4.96 3.79 -1.58
C THR A 174 -6.10 3.28 -0.70
N PHE A 175 -6.85 4.19 -0.08
CA PHE A 175 -8.03 3.85 0.70
C PHE A 175 -9.13 3.28 -0.19
N ALA A 176 -9.39 3.90 -1.35
CA ALA A 176 -10.37 3.41 -2.31
C ALA A 176 -10.04 1.98 -2.77
N PHE A 177 -8.78 1.72 -3.12
CA PHE A 177 -8.34 0.39 -3.53
C PHE A 177 -8.50 -0.64 -2.40
N ALA A 178 -8.14 -0.30 -1.17
CA ALA A 178 -8.31 -1.17 0.00
C ALA A 178 -9.79 -1.49 0.25
N ALA A 179 -10.67 -0.48 0.22
CA ALA A 179 -12.12 -0.66 0.39
C ALA A 179 -12.68 -1.60 -0.67
N VAL A 180 -12.38 -1.33 -1.95
CA VAL A 180 -12.87 -2.14 -3.07
C VAL A 180 -12.41 -3.59 -2.94
N THR A 181 -11.14 -3.80 -2.59
CA THR A 181 -10.59 -5.15 -2.41
C THR A 181 -11.34 -5.92 -1.32
N VAL A 182 -11.57 -5.29 -0.16
CA VAL A 182 -12.30 -5.92 0.96
C VAL A 182 -13.76 -6.19 0.60
N ILE A 183 -14.44 -5.23 -0.04
CA ILE A 183 -15.83 -5.38 -0.48
C ILE A 183 -15.97 -6.52 -1.49
N VAL A 184 -15.09 -6.57 -2.50
CA VAL A 184 -15.09 -7.65 -3.50
C VAL A 184 -14.83 -8.99 -2.84
N ALA A 185 -13.85 -9.09 -1.95
CA ALA A 185 -13.56 -10.33 -1.21
C ALA A 185 -14.78 -10.77 -0.37
N ALA A 186 -15.44 -9.84 0.34
CA ALA A 186 -16.63 -10.13 1.14
C ALA A 186 -17.81 -10.59 0.28
N ILE A 187 -18.07 -9.93 -0.86
CA ILE A 187 -19.12 -10.32 -1.81
C ILE A 187 -18.86 -11.73 -2.35
N VAL A 188 -17.64 -12.00 -2.83
CA VAL A 188 -17.27 -13.32 -3.37
C VAL A 188 -17.45 -14.42 -2.31
N SER A 189 -16.99 -14.15 -1.08
CA SER A 189 -17.15 -15.07 0.05
C SER A 189 -18.62 -15.32 0.38
N GLY A 190 -19.42 -14.26 0.46
CA GLY A 190 -20.85 -14.33 0.74
C GLY A 190 -21.61 -15.12 -0.33
N LEU A 191 -21.28 -14.92 -1.62
CA LEU A 191 -21.87 -15.68 -2.72
C LEU A 191 -21.54 -17.18 -2.66
N ILE A 192 -20.32 -17.53 -2.25
CA ILE A 192 -19.92 -18.94 -2.07
C ILE A 192 -20.69 -19.57 -0.91
N VAL A 193 -20.83 -18.87 0.22
CA VAL A 193 -21.61 -19.36 1.35
C VAL A 193 -23.09 -19.51 0.98
N ARG A 194 -23.66 -18.54 0.26
CA ARG A 194 -25.04 -18.61 -0.25
C ARG A 194 -25.28 -19.87 -1.07
N ARG A 195 -24.36 -20.20 -1.99
CA ARG A 195 -24.44 -21.45 -2.77
C ARG A 195 -24.37 -22.69 -1.89
N GLY A 196 -23.60 -22.65 -0.79
CA GLY A 196 -23.57 -23.72 0.21
C GLY A 196 -24.91 -23.88 0.95
N ILE A 197 -25.56 -22.79 1.34
CA ILE A 197 -26.89 -22.78 1.96
C ILE A 197 -27.95 -23.28 0.99
N ASP A 198 -27.89 -22.88 -0.28
CA ASP A 198 -28.82 -23.33 -1.31
C ASP A 198 -28.71 -24.84 -1.58
N ARG A 199 -27.57 -25.46 -1.26
CA ARG A 199 -27.36 -26.92 -1.36
C ARG A 199 -27.62 -27.68 -0.06
N LEU A 200 -27.77 -27.00 1.08
CA LEU A 200 -28.11 -27.66 2.34
C LEU A 200 -29.56 -28.13 2.28
N ASP A 201 -29.71 -29.44 2.12
CA ASP A 201 -30.99 -30.13 2.16
C ASP A 201 -31.51 -30.12 3.60
N LEU A 202 -32.50 -29.26 3.88
CA LEU A 202 -33.07 -29.09 5.23
C LEU A 202 -33.64 -30.40 5.79
N VAL A 203 -33.92 -31.38 4.92
CA VAL A 203 -34.40 -32.71 5.30
C VAL A 203 -33.32 -33.54 6.00
N ALA A 204 -32.03 -33.31 5.72
CA ALA A 204 -30.94 -34.03 6.37
C ALA A 204 -30.67 -33.52 7.80
N VAL A 205 -30.85 -32.21 8.05
CA VAL A 205 -30.64 -31.60 9.37
C VAL A 205 -31.72 -32.01 10.38
N LEU A 206 -32.93 -32.33 9.91
CA LEU A 206 -34.00 -32.90 10.75
C LEU A 206 -33.83 -34.40 11.03
N LYS A 207 -33.02 -35.13 10.24
CA LYS A 207 -32.78 -36.58 10.42
C LYS A 207 -31.51 -36.93 11.19
N SER A 208 -30.59 -35.98 11.41
CA SER A 208 -29.31 -36.27 12.08
C SER A 208 -29.38 -36.21 13.62
N ARG A 209 -30.59 -36.19 14.20
CA ARG A 209 -30.83 -36.28 15.64
C ARG A 209 -31.98 -37.25 15.91
N GLU A 210 -31.77 -38.50 15.50
CA GLU A 210 -32.18 -39.69 16.25
C GLU A 210 -30.91 -40.48 16.61
#